data_AF-A0A9R1CAI0-F1
#
_entry.id   AF-A0A9R1CAI0-F1
#
_cell.length_a   1.000
_cell.length_b   1.000
_cell.length_c   1.000
_cell.angle_alpha   90.00
_cell.angle_beta   90.00
_cell.angle_gamma   90.00
#
_symmetry.space_group_name_H-M   'P 1'
#
loop_
_entity.id
_entity.type
_entity.pdbx_description
1 polymer ?
#
loop_
_entity_poly.entity_id
_entity_poly.type
_entity_poly.pdbx_seq_one_letter_code
_entity_poly.pdbx_strand_id
1 'polypeptide(L)'
;MVSYTRDWERDGYLVIKDAQTIDTYKELCQKEYEYNNPEIFFAFNDEGVKEKRKELGLEDKEVFHYGGGLCGTKEGLKKFTEDMEAIREEKRKKCDPYEVYLYEYNNHESFISWDGDLEPARIIVRIWGKETLDSIKRLNKYENQ
;
A
#
# COMPACT_ATOMS: atom_id res chain seq x y z
N MET A 1 -7.83 23.15 -0.10
CA MET A 1 -6.66 22.59 0.61
C MET A 1 -7.22 21.70 1.70
N VAL A 2 -6.81 20.43 1.73
CA VAL A 2 -7.28 19.47 2.74
C VAL A 2 -7.01 20.00 4.14
N SER A 3 -7.95 19.79 5.06
CA SER A 3 -7.79 20.12 6.47
C SER A 3 -8.19 18.92 7.34
N TYR A 4 -7.77 18.91 8.60
CA TYR A 4 -8.14 17.85 9.53
C TYR A 4 -8.28 18.37 10.97
N THR A 5 -9.07 17.66 11.77
CA THR A 5 -9.13 17.80 13.23
C THR A 5 -8.89 16.43 13.88
N ARG A 6 -8.35 16.39 15.10
CA ARG A 6 -8.27 15.14 15.88
C ARG A 6 -9.57 14.92 16.65
N ASP A 7 -10.11 13.72 16.55
CA ASP A 7 -11.23 13.24 17.35
C ASP A 7 -10.67 12.44 18.55
N TRP A 8 -10.60 13.09 19.71
CA TRP A 8 -10.05 12.49 20.93
C TRP A 8 -10.97 11.46 21.57
N GLU A 9 -12.27 11.45 21.23
CA GLU A 9 -13.19 10.37 21.60
C GLU A 9 -12.92 9.09 20.80
N ARG A 10 -12.08 9.19 19.76
CA ARG A 10 -11.58 8.08 18.92
C ARG A 10 -10.07 8.03 18.93
N ASP A 11 -9.48 8.23 20.11
CA ASP A 11 -8.05 8.11 20.37
C ASP A 11 -7.15 9.01 19.49
N GLY A 12 -7.69 10.11 18.96
CA GLY A 12 -6.96 11.04 18.11
C GLY A 12 -7.08 10.76 16.60
N TYR A 13 -8.05 9.93 16.19
CA TYR A 13 -8.41 9.71 14.78
C TYR A 13 -8.59 11.04 14.02
N LEU A 14 -8.11 11.12 12.79
CA LEU A 14 -8.21 12.33 11.99
C LEU A 14 -9.56 12.42 11.29
N VAL A 15 -10.33 13.47 11.56
CA VAL A 15 -11.49 13.86 10.77
C VAL A 15 -10.99 14.73 9.61
N ILE A 16 -10.79 14.11 8.45
CA ILE A 16 -10.28 14.76 7.24
C ILE A 16 -11.44 15.47 6.52
N LYS A 17 -11.22 16.72 6.11
CA LYS A 17 -12.19 17.57 5.41
C LYS A 17 -11.60 18.11 4.12
N ASP A 18 -12.46 18.30 3.12
CA ASP A 18 -12.12 18.90 1.82
C ASP A 18 -11.03 18.15 1.02
N ALA A 19 -10.82 16.86 1.32
CA ALA A 19 -9.96 16.01 0.51
C ALA A 19 -10.59 15.77 -0.88
N GLN A 20 -9.79 15.86 -1.93
CA GLN A 20 -10.24 15.82 -3.31
C GLN A 20 -9.91 14.48 -4.00
N THR A 21 -8.93 13.74 -3.51
CA THR A 21 -8.31 12.61 -4.22
C THR A 21 -8.33 11.29 -3.46
N ILE A 22 -8.80 11.28 -2.21
CA ILE A 22 -8.85 10.07 -1.36
C ILE A 22 -9.66 8.94 -1.99
N ASP A 23 -10.80 9.24 -2.61
CA ASP A 23 -11.63 8.19 -3.22
C ASP A 23 -10.93 7.58 -4.44
N THR A 24 -10.29 8.39 -5.27
CA THR A 24 -9.43 7.89 -6.35
C THR A 24 -8.27 7.04 -5.81
N TYR A 25 -7.65 7.43 -4.70
CA TYR A 25 -6.59 6.64 -4.07
C TYR A 25 -7.12 5.27 -3.61
N LYS A 26 -8.28 5.23 -2.94
CA LYS A 26 -8.92 3.99 -2.49
C LYS A 26 -9.26 3.06 -3.65
N GLU A 27 -9.79 3.59 -4.74
CA GLU A 27 -10.06 2.82 -5.96
C GLU A 27 -8.78 2.19 -6.54
N LEU A 28 -7.68 2.93 -6.54
CA LEU A 28 -6.39 2.43 -7.01
C LEU A 28 -5.81 1.36 -6.06
N CYS A 29 -5.96 1.52 -4.74
CA CYS A 29 -5.62 0.49 -3.77
C CYS A 29 -6.49 -0.76 -3.92
N GLN A 30 -7.79 -0.60 -4.21
CA GLN A 30 -8.68 -1.73 -4.47
C GLN A 30 -8.22 -2.53 -5.70
N LYS A 31 -7.79 -1.85 -6.77
CA LYS A 31 -7.22 -2.51 -7.97
C LYS A 31 -5.96 -3.31 -7.65
N GLU A 32 -5.12 -2.85 -6.73
CA GLU A 32 -3.95 -3.61 -6.27
C GLU A 32 -4.40 -4.85 -5.48
N TYR A 33 -5.39 -4.71 -4.60
CA TYR A 33 -5.91 -5.80 -3.78
C TYR A 33 -6.62 -6.89 -4.59
N GLU A 34 -7.38 -6.49 -5.60
CA GLU A 34 -8.10 -7.37 -6.52
C GLU A 34 -7.21 -7.90 -7.66
N TYR A 35 -5.93 -7.54 -7.67
CA TYR A 35 -5.02 -7.98 -8.71
C TYR A 35 -4.97 -9.50 -8.77
N ASN A 36 -5.26 -10.04 -9.95
CA ASN A 36 -5.26 -11.47 -10.18
C ASN A 36 -4.43 -11.79 -11.44
N ASN A 37 -3.49 -12.70 -11.28
CA ASN A 37 -2.71 -13.26 -12.37
C ASN A 37 -2.50 -14.75 -12.07
N PRO A 38 -2.97 -15.67 -12.93
CA PRO A 38 -2.89 -17.11 -12.65
C PRO A 38 -1.45 -17.65 -12.60
N GLU A 39 -0.46 -16.86 -13.02
CA GLU A 39 0.96 -17.23 -12.95
C GLU A 39 1.67 -16.77 -11.68
N ILE A 40 0.97 -16.08 -10.76
CA ILE A 40 1.48 -15.73 -9.43
C ILE A 40 0.56 -16.24 -8.34
N PHE A 41 1.11 -16.52 -7.17
CA PHE A 41 0.36 -16.97 -6.00
C PHE A 41 1.16 -16.74 -4.72
N PHE A 42 0.50 -16.79 -3.57
CA PHE A 42 1.16 -16.69 -2.27
C PHE A 42 1.33 -18.06 -1.62
N ALA A 43 2.55 -18.33 -1.16
CA ALA A 43 2.89 -19.51 -0.37
C ALA A 43 4.04 -19.17 0.59
N PHE A 44 3.98 -19.71 1.80
CA PHE A 44 4.92 -19.38 2.89
C PHE A 44 5.85 -20.53 3.27
N ASN A 45 5.73 -21.68 2.57
CA ASN A 45 6.59 -22.85 2.71
C ASN A 45 6.56 -23.69 1.42
N ASP A 46 7.48 -24.65 1.32
CA ASP A 46 7.64 -25.49 0.12
C ASP A 46 6.41 -26.34 -0.19
N GLU A 47 5.69 -26.80 0.83
CA GLU A 47 4.47 -27.59 0.68
C GLU A 47 3.36 -26.76 0.02
N GLY A 48 3.12 -25.54 0.50
CA GLY A 48 2.16 -24.62 -0.09
C GLY A 48 2.53 -24.23 -1.52
N VAL A 49 3.82 -24.11 -1.83
CA VAL A 49 4.28 -23.89 -3.22
C VAL A 49 3.90 -25.06 -4.11
N LYS A 50 4.14 -26.29 -3.66
CA LYS A 50 3.80 -27.50 -4.43
C LYS A 50 2.29 -27.63 -4.65
N GLU A 51 1.48 -27.38 -3.63
CA GLU A 51 0.02 -27.44 -3.71
C GLU A 51 -0.52 -26.39 -4.70
N LYS A 52 -0.06 -25.13 -4.58
CA LYS A 52 -0.51 -24.06 -5.46
C LYS A 52 -0.07 -24.25 -6.91
N ARG A 53 1.13 -24.79 -7.14
CA ARG A 53 1.57 -25.16 -8.49
C ARG A 53 0.63 -26.17 -9.13
N LYS A 54 0.17 -27.16 -8.37
CA LYS A 54 -0.79 -28.16 -8.85
C LYS A 54 -2.17 -27.56 -9.13
N GLU A 55 -2.67 -26.73 -8.22
CA GLU A 55 -3.98 -26.07 -8.36
C GLU A 55 -4.03 -25.17 -9.62
N LEU A 56 -2.92 -24.51 -9.94
CA LEU A 56 -2.82 -23.52 -11.01
C LEU A 56 -2.30 -24.10 -12.34
N GLY A 57 -1.95 -25.39 -12.41
CA GLY A 57 -1.40 -26.00 -13.62
C GLY A 57 0.02 -25.52 -13.97
N LEU A 58 0.86 -25.26 -12.97
CA LEU A 58 2.21 -24.73 -13.09
C LEU A 58 3.29 -25.76 -12.72
N GLU A 59 2.97 -27.06 -12.71
CA GLU A 59 3.88 -28.13 -12.34
C GLU A 59 5.10 -28.23 -13.28
N ASP A 60 4.91 -27.96 -14.57
CA ASP A 60 5.98 -28.01 -15.58
C ASP A 60 6.71 -26.67 -15.76
N LYS A 61 6.30 -25.63 -15.03
CA LYS A 61 6.93 -24.29 -15.10
C LYS A 61 7.87 -24.07 -13.93
N GLU A 62 8.97 -23.34 -14.19
CA GLU A 62 9.83 -22.84 -13.12
C GLU A 62 9.12 -21.72 -12.35
N VAL A 63 9.19 -21.79 -11.02
CA VAL A 63 8.54 -20.85 -10.10
C VAL A 63 9.60 -20.25 -9.17
N PHE A 64 9.54 -18.93 -9.01
CA PHE A 64 10.48 -18.15 -8.22
C PHE A 64 9.78 -17.52 -7.02
N HIS A 65 10.53 -17.32 -5.92
CA HIS A 65 10.09 -16.53 -4.78
C HIS A 65 10.49 -15.06 -4.97
N TYR A 66 9.55 -14.14 -4.81
CA TYR A 66 9.72 -12.70 -5.01
C TYR A 66 9.65 -11.89 -3.69
N GLY A 67 9.49 -12.57 -2.56
CA GLY A 67 9.44 -11.98 -1.22
C GLY A 67 8.01 -11.82 -0.68
N GLY A 68 7.85 -11.71 0.65
CA GLY A 68 6.54 -11.59 1.30
C GLY A 68 5.60 -12.77 1.07
N GLY A 69 6.14 -13.94 0.71
CA GLY A 69 5.39 -15.13 0.31
C GLY A 69 4.91 -15.13 -1.15
N LEU A 70 5.15 -14.07 -1.93
CA LEU A 70 4.80 -14.05 -3.35
C LEU A 70 5.70 -15.00 -4.14
N CYS A 71 5.07 -15.88 -4.91
CA CYS A 71 5.67 -16.83 -5.81
C CYS A 71 5.08 -16.67 -7.21
N GLY A 72 5.82 -17.05 -8.25
CA GLY A 72 5.26 -17.08 -9.60
C GLY A 72 6.26 -17.45 -10.69
N THR A 73 5.77 -17.58 -11.91
CA THR A 73 6.63 -17.72 -13.10
C THR A 73 7.41 -16.42 -13.32
N LYS A 74 8.49 -16.48 -14.10
CA LYS A 74 9.26 -15.27 -14.45
C LYS A 74 8.38 -14.25 -15.17
N GLU A 75 7.54 -14.71 -16.10
CA GLU A 75 6.62 -13.89 -16.87
C GLU A 75 5.52 -13.29 -15.99
N GLY A 76 4.94 -14.09 -15.10
CA GLY A 76 3.93 -13.67 -14.14
C GLY A 76 4.44 -12.59 -13.17
N LEU A 77 5.62 -12.79 -12.60
CA LEU A 77 6.25 -11.83 -11.68
C LEU A 77 6.67 -10.54 -12.39
N LYS A 78 7.16 -10.64 -13.63
CA LYS A 78 7.46 -9.46 -14.46
C LYS A 78 6.19 -8.65 -14.70
N LYS A 79 5.12 -9.30 -15.15
CA LYS A 79 3.83 -8.64 -15.40
C LYS A 79 3.24 -8.03 -14.13
N PHE A 80 3.30 -8.74 -13.01
CA PHE A 80 2.90 -8.22 -11.70
C PHE A 80 3.63 -6.92 -11.37
N THR A 81 4.96 -6.91 -11.50
CA THR A 81 5.77 -5.73 -11.19
C THR A 81 5.42 -4.55 -12.10
N GLU A 82 5.24 -4.79 -13.40
CA GLU A 82 4.84 -3.77 -14.37
C GLU A 82 3.44 -3.20 -14.06
N ASP A 83 2.47 -4.06 -13.77
CA ASP A 83 1.10 -3.66 -13.46
C ASP A 83 1.02 -2.89 -12.12
N MET A 84 1.74 -3.34 -11.08
CA MET A 84 1.83 -2.62 -9.80
C MET A 84 2.48 -1.25 -9.97
N GLU A 85 3.53 -1.16 -10.80
CA GLU A 85 4.18 0.12 -11.07
C GLU A 85 3.28 1.07 -11.86
N ALA A 86 2.49 0.55 -12.81
CA ALA A 86 1.48 1.34 -13.52
C ALA A 86 0.43 1.91 -12.56
N ILE A 87 -0.02 1.15 -11.56
CA ILE A 87 -0.95 1.67 -10.54
C ILE A 87 -0.29 2.76 -9.70
N ARG A 88 0.99 2.59 -9.32
CA ARG A 88 1.73 3.64 -8.59
C ARG A 88 1.92 4.90 -9.42
N GLU A 89 2.18 4.79 -10.71
CA GLU A 89 2.20 5.92 -11.64
C GLU A 89 0.86 6.65 -11.68
N GLU A 90 -0.26 5.93 -11.70
CA GLU A 90 -1.58 6.54 -11.63
C GLU A 90 -1.82 7.25 -10.29
N LYS A 91 -1.39 6.65 -9.17
CA LYS A 91 -1.42 7.29 -7.84
C LYS A 91 -0.59 8.58 -7.86
N ARG A 92 0.62 8.55 -8.45
CA ARG A 92 1.49 9.73 -8.57
C ARG A 92 0.83 10.89 -9.31
N LYS A 93 0.10 10.59 -10.38
CA LYS A 93 -0.54 11.60 -11.24
C LYS A 93 -1.84 12.15 -10.68
N LYS A 94 -2.61 11.33 -9.96
CA LYS A 94 -4.01 11.61 -9.63
C LYS A 94 -4.25 11.90 -8.15
N CYS A 95 -3.35 11.48 -7.27
CA CYS A 95 -3.55 11.60 -5.83
C CYS A 95 -2.62 12.65 -5.23
N ASP A 96 -3.17 13.42 -4.30
CA ASP A 96 -2.39 14.34 -3.48
C ASP A 96 -1.64 13.53 -2.40
N PRO A 97 -0.29 13.62 -2.33
CA PRO A 97 0.48 12.83 -1.39
C PRO A 97 0.19 13.17 0.08
N TYR A 98 -0.25 14.39 0.38
CA TYR A 98 -0.59 14.78 1.74
C TYR A 98 -1.96 14.22 2.15
N GLU A 99 -2.95 14.24 1.27
CA GLU A 99 -4.23 13.57 1.51
C GLU A 99 -4.06 12.07 1.74
N VAL A 100 -3.22 11.42 0.93
CA VAL A 100 -2.89 10.00 1.08
C VAL A 100 -2.18 9.74 2.41
N TYR A 101 -1.25 10.60 2.81
CA TYR A 101 -0.59 10.50 4.10
C TYR A 101 -1.58 10.56 5.28
N LEU A 102 -2.52 11.53 5.26
CA LEU A 102 -3.53 11.66 6.30
C LEU A 102 -4.48 10.44 6.34
N TYR A 103 -4.86 9.94 5.16
CA TYR A 103 -5.67 8.73 5.05
C TYR A 103 -4.95 7.51 5.62
N GLU A 104 -3.69 7.29 5.23
CA GLU A 104 -2.91 6.15 5.69
C GLU A 104 -2.54 6.26 7.18
N TYR A 105 -2.39 7.48 7.71
CA TYR A 105 -2.21 7.70 9.15
C TYR A 105 -3.39 7.13 9.96
N ASN A 106 -4.61 7.30 9.47
CA ASN A 106 -5.78 6.66 10.07
C ASN A 106 -5.81 5.15 9.82
N ASN A 107 -5.54 4.72 8.58
CA ASN A 107 -5.61 3.31 8.17
C ASN A 107 -4.62 2.41 8.92
N HIS A 108 -3.45 2.96 9.28
CA HIS A 108 -2.43 2.28 10.07
C HIS A 108 -2.50 2.62 11.57
N GLU A 109 -3.60 3.23 12.02
CA GLU A 109 -3.83 3.58 13.42
C GLU A 109 -2.65 4.36 14.05
N SER A 110 -2.00 5.21 13.26
CA SER A 110 -0.76 5.88 13.62
C SER A 110 -0.89 6.85 14.79
N PHE A 111 -2.12 7.20 15.17
CA PHE A 111 -2.44 7.98 16.38
C PHE A 111 -2.20 7.19 17.68
N ILE A 112 -2.31 5.86 17.65
CA ILE A 112 -2.06 4.97 18.81
C ILE A 112 -0.88 4.02 18.61
N SER A 113 -0.42 3.81 17.38
CA SER A 113 0.68 2.92 17.08
C SER A 113 1.98 3.34 17.79
N TRP A 114 2.72 2.33 18.28
CA TRP A 114 4.05 2.54 18.85
C TRP A 114 5.00 3.20 17.85
N ASP A 115 4.94 2.74 16.60
CA ASP A 115 5.76 3.21 15.48
C ASP A 115 5.24 4.52 14.86
N GLY A 116 4.13 5.06 15.37
CA GLY A 116 3.53 6.32 14.90
C GLY A 116 3.21 6.26 13.40
N ASP A 117 3.72 7.25 12.65
CA ASP A 117 3.47 7.42 11.22
C ASP A 117 4.48 6.68 10.31
N LEU A 118 5.19 5.68 10.82
CA LEU A 118 6.22 4.95 10.05
C LEU A 118 5.66 4.33 8.77
N GLU A 119 4.55 3.60 8.84
CA GLU A 119 3.94 2.98 7.65
C GLU A 119 3.38 4.01 6.65
N PRO A 120 2.61 5.03 7.07
CA PRO A 120 2.24 6.14 6.19
C PRO A 120 3.45 6.77 5.49
N ALA A 121 4.55 7.03 6.22
CA ALA A 121 5.77 7.59 5.66
C ALA A 121 6.40 6.65 4.62
N ARG A 122 6.45 5.34 4.89
CA ARG A 122 6.94 4.32 3.93
C ARG A 122 6.08 4.30 2.67
N ILE A 123 4.77 4.42 2.79
CA ILE A 123 3.85 4.47 1.64
C ILE A 123 4.14 5.70 0.78
N ILE A 124 4.30 6.89 1.39
CA ILE A 124 4.64 8.11 0.64
C ILE A 124 5.98 7.96 -0.07
N VAL A 125 7.02 7.45 0.60
CA VAL A 125 8.34 7.22 -0.01
C VAL A 125 8.25 6.23 -1.17
N ARG A 126 7.49 5.15 -1.02
CA ARG A 126 7.34 4.12 -2.05
C ARG A 126 6.65 4.65 -3.30
N ILE A 127 5.70 5.57 -3.17
CA ILE A 127 4.91 6.06 -4.31
C ILE A 127 5.50 7.36 -4.89
N TRP A 128 5.90 8.34 -4.06
CA TRP A 128 6.35 9.66 -4.52
C TRP A 128 7.81 9.98 -4.17
N GLY A 129 8.54 9.08 -3.50
CA GLY A 129 9.92 9.29 -3.11
C GLY A 129 10.09 10.11 -1.81
N LYS A 130 11.33 10.13 -1.31
CA LYS A 130 11.68 10.77 -0.04
C LYS A 130 11.50 12.29 -0.06
N GLU A 131 11.80 12.94 -1.19
CA GLU A 131 11.68 14.40 -1.31
C GLU A 131 10.24 14.87 -1.06
N THR A 132 9.26 14.12 -1.57
CA THR A 132 7.83 14.38 -1.31
C THR A 132 7.50 14.22 0.17
N LEU A 133 7.98 13.16 0.82
CA LEU A 133 7.79 12.96 2.26
C LEU A 133 8.37 14.12 3.08
N ASP A 134 9.55 14.61 2.70
CA ASP A 134 10.22 15.71 3.39
C ASP A 134 9.46 17.06 3.22
N SER A 135 8.67 17.20 2.15
CA SER A 135 7.88 18.41 1.87
C SER A 135 6.51 18.48 2.58
N ILE A 136 5.97 17.34 3.03
CA ILE A 136 4.65 17.29 3.67
C ILE A 136 4.77 17.49 5.19
N LYS A 137 3.73 18.08 5.79
CA LYS A 137 3.66 18.25 7.25
C LYS A 137 3.29 16.92 7.92
N ARG A 138 4.29 16.18 8.40
CA ARG A 138 4.09 14.95 9.16
C ARG A 138 3.45 15.21 10.52
N LEU A 139 2.66 14.24 10.98
CA LEU A 139 1.99 14.23 12.26
C LEU A 139 2.85 13.48 13.28
N ASN A 140 3.22 14.16 14.35
CA ASN A 140 3.73 13.49 15.53
C ASN A 140 2.56 13.08 16.43
N LYS A 141 2.55 11.84 16.94
CA LYS A 141 1.55 11.40 17.92
C LYS A 141 1.52 12.30 19.16
N TYR A 142 2.67 12.87 19.53
CA TYR A 142 2.84 13.73 20.72
C TYR A 142 2.62 15.23 20.48
N GLU A 143 2.49 15.69 19.22
CA GLU A 143 2.19 17.10 18.97
C GLU A 143 0.69 17.35 19.22
N ASN A 144 0.42 18.12 20.28
CA ASN A 144 -0.88 18.52 20.83
C ASN A 144 -1.62 17.47 21.70
N GLN A 145 -0.96 16.95 22.73
CA GLN A 145 -1.66 16.77 24.01
C GLN A 145 -1.75 18.12 24.74
#